data_AF-A0A370H2L2-F1
#
_entry.id   AF-A0A370H2L2-F1
#
_cell.length_a   1.000
_cell.length_b   1.000
_cell.length_c   1.000
_cell.angle_alpha   90.00
_cell.angle_beta   90.00
_cell.angle_gamma   90.00
#
_symmetry.space_group_name_H-M   'P 1'
#
loop_
_entity.id
_entity.type
_entity.pdbx_description
1 polymer ?
#
loop_
_entity_poly.entity_id
_entity_poly.type
_entity_poly.pdbx_seq_one_letter_code
_entity_poly.pdbx_strand_id
1 'polypeptide(L)' 'MLTRMTDDDWATVLRVFSASCSRRGPKGRNDRRFLEALHYFTVHNITWRALPSCFGNWNSVWKRF' A
#
# COMPACT_ATOMS: atom_id res chain seq x y z
N MET A 1 14.12 -13.64 -5.65
CA MET A 1 14.45 -12.33 -5.04
C MET A 1 13.22 -11.46 -5.12
N LEU A 2 12.78 -10.88 -3.98
CA LEU A 2 11.73 -9.86 -4.00
C LEU A 2 12.21 -8.68 -4.85
N THR A 3 11.51 -8.38 -5.93
CA THR A 3 11.72 -7.14 -6.68
C THR A 3 11.30 -5.99 -5.77
N ARG A 4 12.28 -5.44 -5.04
CA ARG A 4 12.08 -4.19 -4.31
C ARG A 4 11.94 -3.11 -5.37
N MET A 5 10.77 -2.49 -5.42
CA MET A 5 10.55 -1.30 -6.23
C MET A 5 11.56 -0.23 -5.84
N THR A 6 12.17 0.40 -6.85
CA THR A 6 13.09 1.52 -6.66
C THR A 6 12.33 2.76 -6.21
N ASP A 7 13.04 3.81 -5.77
CA ASP A 7 12.37 5.04 -5.36
C ASP A 7 11.66 5.73 -6.54
N ASP A 8 12.22 5.63 -7.76
CA ASP A 8 11.59 6.10 -9.00
C ASP A 8 10.29 5.34 -9.33
N ASP A 9 10.29 4.02 -9.13
CA ASP A 9 9.08 3.22 -9.29
C ASP A 9 8.00 3.67 -8.29
N TRP A 10 8.40 3.90 -7.03
CA TRP A 10 7.50 4.40 -5.99
C TRP A 10 6.95 5.78 -6.30
N ALA A 11 7.78 6.69 -6.84
CA ALA A 11 7.33 8.01 -7.26
C ALA A 11 6.25 7.91 -8.35
N THR A 12 6.43 7.00 -9.30
CA THR A 12 5.46 6.73 -10.36
C THR A 12 4.16 6.17 -9.81
N VAL A 13 4.23 5.14 -8.95
CA VAL A 13 3.03 4.53 -8.34
C VAL A 13 2.28 5.54 -7.48
N LEU A 14 2.98 6.31 -6.64
CA LEU A 14 2.36 7.32 -5.79
C LEU A 14 1.64 8.38 -6.62
N ARG A 15 2.24 8.81 -7.73
CA ARG A 15 1.59 9.75 -8.66
C ARG A 15 0.30 9.19 -9.22
N VAL A 16 0.33 7.97 -9.77
CA VAL A 16 -0.86 7.31 -10.33
C VAL A 16 -1.93 7.07 -9.26
N PHE A 17 -1.53 6.55 -8.10
CA PHE A 17 -2.41 6.30 -6.97
C PHE A 17 -3.12 7.59 -6.53
N SER A 18 -2.36 8.68 -6.35
CA SER A 18 -2.93 9.98 -5.96
C SER A 18 -3.96 10.51 -6.97
N ALA A 19 -3.77 10.24 -8.27
CA ALA A 19 -4.70 10.64 -9.32
C ALA A 19 -5.98 9.78 -9.33
N SER A 20 -5.88 8.51 -8.92
CA SER A 20 -7.02 7.59 -8.78
C SER A 20 -7.83 7.80 -7.50
N CYS A 21 -7.24 8.39 -6.45
CA CYS A 21 -7.91 8.60 -5.19
C CYS A 21 -9.10 9.57 -5.33
N SER A 22 -10.20 9.24 -4.66
CA SER A 22 -11.35 10.13 -4.55
C SER A 22 -10.92 11.48 -3.98
N ARG A 23 -11.46 12.57 -4.56
CA ARG A 23 -11.28 13.93 -4.02
C ARG A 23 -12.07 14.17 -2.73
N ARG A 24 -13.02 13.28 -2.41
CA ARG A 24 -13.91 13.39 -1.25
C ARG A 24 -13.45 12.45 -0.14
N GLY A 25 -13.59 12.90 1.10
CA GLY A 25 -13.25 12.15 2.29
C GLY A 25 -11.84 12.42 2.82
N PRO A 26 -11.49 11.83 3.97
CA PRO A 26 -10.18 12.02 4.58
C PRO A 26 -9.08 11.37 3.73
N LYS A 27 -8.02 12.12 3.46
CA LYS A 27 -6.83 11.58 2.79
C LYS A 27 -6.10 10.63 3.74
N GLY A 28 -5.55 9.56 3.18
CA GLY A 28 -4.69 8.65 3.94
C GLY A 28 -3.45 9.36 4.44
N ARG A 29 -3.04 9.07 5.68
CA ARG A 29 -1.85 9.70 6.27
C ARG A 29 -0.53 9.19 5.68
N ASN A 30 -0.50 7.99 5.10
CA ASN A 30 0.72 7.34 4.58
C ASN A 30 0.39 6.44 3.38
N ASP A 31 0.36 7.01 2.18
CA ASP A 31 0.03 6.27 0.95
C ASP A 31 1.15 5.32 0.53
N ARG A 32 2.42 5.73 0.72
CA ARG A 32 3.59 4.88 0.45
C ARG A 32 3.55 3.58 1.25
N ARG A 33 3.41 3.69 2.57
CA ARG A 33 3.35 2.52 3.47
C ARG A 33 2.15 1.61 3.19
N PHE A 34 1.02 2.18 2.76
CA PHE A 34 -0.14 1.42 2.32
C PHE A 34 0.18 0.62 1.05
N LEU A 35 0.75 1.25 0.04
CA LEU A 35 1.11 0.59 -1.21
C LEU A 35 2.23 -0.44 -1.04
N GLU A 36 3.18 -0.20 -0.14
CA GLU A 36 4.21 -1.18 0.26
C GLU A 36 3.57 -2.43 0.88
N ALA A 37 2.51 -2.27 1.69
CA ALA A 37 1.75 -3.39 2.23
C ALA A 37 1.04 -4.17 1.12
N LEU A 38 0.52 -3.49 0.10
CA LEU A 38 -0.12 -4.13 -1.06
C LEU A 38 0.89 -4.91 -1.89
N HIS A 39 2.05 -4.31 -2.16
CA HIS A 39 3.14 -4.99 -2.87
C HIS A 39 3.59 -6.24 -2.12
N TYR A 40 3.71 -6.16 -0.79
CA TYR A 40 4.03 -7.33 0.03
C TYR A 40 2.95 -8.41 -0.09
N PHE A 41 1.67 -8.02 0.02
CA PHE A 41 0.55 -8.95 -0.09
C PHE A 41 0.54 -9.68 -1.45
N THR A 42 0.72 -8.96 -2.56
CA THR A 42 0.69 -9.53 -3.92
C THR A 42 1.89 -10.42 -4.20
N VAL A 43 3.09 -10.01 -3.77
CA VAL A 43 4.33 -10.80 -3.98
C VAL A 43 4.34 -12.08 -3.16
N HIS A 44 3.84 -12.04 -1.92
CA HIS A 44 3.89 -13.18 -1.01
C HIS A 44 2.64 -14.08 -1.06
N ASN A 45 1.57 -13.65 -1.75
CA ASN A 45 0.29 -14.35 -1.84
C ASN A 45 -0.23 -14.82 -0.46
N ILE A 46 -0.19 -13.92 0.51
CA ILE A 46 -0.60 -14.18 1.90
C ILE A 46 -2.06 -13.79 2.14
N THR A 47 -2.62 -14.19 3.28
CA THR A 47 -3.90 -13.65 3.74
C THR A 47 -3.69 -12.30 4.44
N TRP A 48 -4.73 -11.45 4.46
CA TRP A 48 -4.67 -10.13 5.12
C TRP A 48 -4.26 -10.20 6.59
N ARG A 49 -4.69 -11.24 7.32
CA ARG A 49 -4.35 -11.44 8.74
C ARG A 49 -2.87 -11.77 8.95
N ALA A 50 -2.20 -12.28 7.93
CA ALA A 50 -0.78 -12.56 7.95
C ALA A 50 0.07 -11.34 7.53
N LEU A 51 -0.55 -10.19 7.24
CA LEU A 51 0.18 -8.97 6.91
C LEU A 51 1.06 -8.57 8.11
N PRO A 52 2.36 -8.34 7.89
CA PRO A 52 3.26 -7.93 8.96
C PRO A 52 2.77 -6.67 9.68
N SER A 53 2.87 -6.65 11.01
CA SER A 53 2.46 -5.51 11.85
C SER A 53 3.26 -4.24 11.56
N CYS A 54 4.42 -4.34 10.90
CA CYS A 54 5.18 -3.18 10.42
C CYS A 54 4.44 -2.35 9.36
N PHE A 55 3.36 -2.86 8.76
CA PHE A 55 2.49 -2.07 7.88
C PHE A 55 1.31 -1.41 8.61
N GLY A 56 1.16 -1.68 9.92
CA GLY A 56 0.04 -1.26 10.74
C GLY A 56 -0.96 -2.39 10.97
N ASN A 57 -2.13 -2.04 11.53
CA ASN A 57 -3.19 -3.02 11.73
C ASN A 57 -3.77 -3.43 10.37
N TRP A 58 -3.73 -4.74 10.06
CA TRP A 58 -4.26 -5.29 8.81
C TRP A 58 -5.70 -4.86 8.53
N ASN A 59 -6.54 -4.72 9.56
CA ASN A 59 -7.95 -4.32 9.39
C ASN A 59 -8.06 -2.85 8.94
N SER A 60 -7.13 -1.99 9.38
CA SER A 60 -7.06 -0.60 8.92
C SER A 60 -6.57 -0.50 7.48
N VAL A 61 -5.65 -1.38 7.06
CA VAL A 61 -5.19 -1.47 5.66
C VAL A 61 -6.32 -1.98 4.77
N TRP A 62 -7.00 -3.05 5.18
CA TRP A 62 -8.12 -3.63 4.45
C TRP A 62 -9.26 -2.63 4.24
N LYS A 63 -9.67 -1.90 5.28
CA LYS A 63 -10.76 -0.90 5.20
C LYS A 63 -10.46 0.34 4.34
N ARG A 64 -9.22 0.50 3.83
CA ARG A 64 -8.87 1.58 2.91
C ARG A 64 -9.17 1.24 1.44
N PHE A 65 -9.41 -0.04 1.13
CA PHE A 65 -10.05 -0.44 -0.12
C PHE A 65 -11.54 -0.10 -0.08
#